data_AF-Q4QCX4-F1
#
_entry.id   AF-Q4QCX4-F1
#
_cell.length_a   1.000
_cell.length_b   1.000
_cell.length_c   1.000
_cell.angle_alpha   90.00
_cell.angle_beta   90.00
_cell.angle_gamma   90.00
#
_symmetry.space_group_name_H-M   'P 1'
#
loop_
_entity.id
_entity.type
_entity.pdbx_description
1 polymer ?
#
loop_
_entity_poly.entity_id
_entity_poly.type
_entity_poly.pdbx_seq_one_letter_code
_entity_poly.pdbx_strand_id
1 'polypeptide(L)'
;MLRRTLARCNRPKGPPGLRPGKEYRLTVPYRSEVTMIRQAGFKKFNSNIRELFKKPLEQNNIKAVPRDLGELPRNYVVKLLFFHQPIRLLDLWELCKQRNDVPLDSARHLRLVLKIAKLQKWVYAEKNQTDNLYYYYVHQSRTHEVQQMVRQDEFVKRARETEAKVQAMRKEEERQARQAESLDDRIIALQNTLVSNVGHIRAFDPAFVDAKPYAMESGAVNCAWHWEGAAAAAAQSSLSHTQENSKL
;
A
#
# COMPACT_ATOMS: atom_id res chain seq x y z
N MET A 1 -51.70 10.64 -31.45
CA MET A 1 -50.59 9.67 -31.21
C MET A 1 -49.66 9.45 -32.40
N LEU A 2 -50.09 9.66 -33.65
CA LEU A 2 -49.29 9.42 -34.87
C LEU A 2 -48.06 10.34 -35.09
N ARG A 3 -48.04 11.55 -34.51
CA ARG A 3 -46.87 12.44 -34.61
C ARG A 3 -45.65 11.95 -33.82
N ARG A 4 -45.87 11.16 -32.75
CA ARG A 4 -44.78 10.58 -31.93
C ARG A 4 -44.16 9.33 -32.56
N THR A 5 -44.90 8.61 -33.41
CA THR A 5 -44.41 7.42 -34.12
C THR A 5 -43.57 7.79 -35.34
N LEU A 6 -43.94 8.82 -36.10
CA LEU A 6 -43.13 9.30 -37.25
C LEU A 6 -41.73 9.79 -36.84
N ALA A 7 -41.58 10.40 -35.66
CA ALA A 7 -40.27 10.79 -35.13
C ALA A 7 -39.36 9.59 -34.79
N ARG A 8 -39.94 8.42 -34.49
CA ARG A 8 -39.20 7.17 -34.21
C ARG A 8 -38.90 6.36 -35.47
N CYS A 9 -39.69 6.52 -36.53
CA CYS A 9 -39.47 5.87 -37.83
C CYS A 9 -38.52 6.65 -38.77
N ASN A 10 -38.17 7.89 -38.43
CA ASN A 10 -37.06 8.62 -39.05
C ASN A 10 -35.71 8.04 -38.59
N ARG A 11 -35.44 6.78 -38.91
CA ARG A 11 -34.06 6.31 -39.04
C ARG A 11 -33.45 7.10 -40.19
N PRO A 12 -32.43 7.95 -39.97
CA PRO A 12 -31.82 8.68 -41.06
C PRO A 12 -31.15 7.68 -42.01
N LYS A 13 -31.78 7.47 -43.17
CA LYS A 13 -31.29 6.67 -44.28
C LYS A 13 -30.11 7.42 -44.90
N GLY A 14 -28.89 6.90 -44.71
CA GLY A 14 -27.69 7.45 -45.34
C GLY A 14 -26.44 6.76 -44.84
N PRO A 15 -25.42 6.59 -45.70
CA PRO A 15 -24.15 5.97 -45.34
C PRO A 15 -23.48 6.73 -44.19
N PRO A 16 -22.72 6.03 -43.33
CA PRO A 16 -21.99 6.67 -42.24
C PRO A 16 -21.04 7.73 -42.85
N GLY A 17 -21.17 9.01 -42.45
CA GLY A 17 -20.36 10.11 -43.02
C GLY A 17 -21.15 11.27 -43.59
N LEU A 18 -22.32 10.99 -44.17
CA LEU A 18 -23.01 11.93 -45.07
C LEU A 18 -24.34 12.45 -44.50
N ARG A 19 -24.51 12.43 -43.16
CA ARG A 19 -25.75 12.90 -42.53
C ARG A 19 -25.68 14.39 -42.21
N PRO A 20 -26.55 15.23 -42.80
CA PRO A 20 -26.54 16.67 -42.53
C PRO A 20 -26.78 16.97 -41.05
N GLY A 21 -25.96 17.86 -40.46
CA GLY A 21 -26.18 18.44 -39.14
C GLY A 21 -25.88 17.56 -37.93
N LYS A 22 -25.25 16.38 -38.09
CA LYS A 22 -24.89 15.49 -36.96
C LYS A 22 -23.43 15.03 -37.03
N GLU A 23 -22.76 14.99 -35.87
CA GLU A 23 -21.36 14.55 -35.75
C GLU A 23 -21.18 13.11 -36.26
N TYR A 24 -20.24 12.92 -37.20
CA TYR A 24 -19.93 11.62 -37.83
C TYR A 24 -19.78 10.49 -36.82
N ARG A 25 -19.07 10.76 -35.71
CA ARG A 25 -18.78 9.81 -34.63
C ARG A 25 -20.04 9.18 -34.01
N LEU A 26 -21.17 9.89 -34.05
CA LEU A 26 -22.43 9.40 -33.51
C LEU A 26 -23.21 8.53 -34.51
N THR A 27 -22.80 8.56 -35.78
CA THR A 27 -23.40 7.83 -36.90
C THR A 27 -22.71 6.50 -37.19
N VAL A 28 -21.52 6.28 -36.64
CA VAL A 28 -20.79 5.01 -36.71
C VAL A 28 -21.58 3.92 -35.97
N PRO A 29 -21.72 2.70 -36.53
CA PRO A 29 -22.50 1.61 -35.93
C PRO A 29 -21.94 1.17 -34.58
N TYR A 30 -20.61 1.10 -34.46
CA TYR A 30 -19.91 0.85 -33.20
C TYR A 30 -19.29 2.14 -32.70
N ARG A 31 -19.83 2.65 -31.59
CA ARG A 31 -19.35 3.89 -30.97
C ARG A 31 -18.13 3.59 -30.13
N SER A 32 -17.11 4.45 -30.21
CA SER A 32 -15.98 4.36 -29.30
C SER A 32 -16.39 4.76 -27.89
N GLU A 33 -15.75 4.20 -26.88
CA GLU A 33 -16.02 4.51 -25.47
C GLU A 33 -15.90 6.01 -25.18
N VAL A 34 -14.91 6.67 -25.78
CA VAL A 34 -14.73 8.13 -25.69
C VAL A 34 -15.97 8.87 -26.21
N THR A 35 -16.59 8.40 -27.30
CA THR A 35 -17.83 9.01 -27.80
C THR A 35 -19.04 8.73 -26.91
N MET A 36 -19.10 7.57 -26.26
CA MET A 36 -20.12 7.26 -25.26
C MET A 36 -19.98 8.15 -24.02
N ILE A 37 -18.76 8.34 -23.51
CA ILE A 37 -18.43 9.23 -22.38
C ILE A 37 -18.75 10.69 -22.71
N ARG A 38 -18.52 11.13 -23.95
CA ARG A 38 -18.90 12.48 -24.40
C ARG A 38 -20.42 12.70 -24.38
N GLN A 39 -21.20 11.67 -24.69
CA GLN A 39 -22.66 11.74 -24.63
C GLN A 39 -23.21 11.69 -23.20
N ALA A 40 -22.43 11.21 -22.24
CA ALA A 40 -22.78 11.09 -20.82
C ALA A 40 -22.79 12.45 -20.07
N GLY A 41 -23.46 13.45 -20.63
CA GLY A 41 -23.61 14.80 -20.05
C GLY A 41 -24.80 14.93 -19.09
N PHE A 42 -25.12 13.87 -18.35
CA PHE A 42 -26.20 13.86 -17.34
C PHE A 42 -25.69 14.42 -16.01
N LYS A 43 -26.53 15.13 -15.25
CA LYS A 43 -26.19 15.66 -13.92
C LYS A 43 -26.20 14.55 -12.86
N LYS A 44 -25.19 13.69 -12.86
CA LYS A 44 -25.02 12.62 -11.88
C LYS A 44 -23.61 12.63 -11.32
N PHE A 45 -23.43 11.95 -10.18
CA PHE A 45 -22.10 11.68 -9.63
C PHE A 45 -21.21 10.99 -10.67
N ASN A 46 -19.94 11.38 -10.72
CA ASN A 46 -18.94 10.87 -11.67
C ASN A 46 -19.36 10.99 -13.16
N SER A 47 -20.09 12.04 -13.51
CA SER A 47 -20.40 12.38 -14.90
C SER A 47 -19.25 13.14 -15.57
N ASN A 48 -19.30 13.25 -16.90
CA ASN A 48 -18.28 13.97 -17.64
C ASN A 48 -18.36 15.49 -17.39
N ILE A 49 -17.56 15.97 -16.42
CA ILE A 49 -17.52 17.38 -16.00
C ILE A 49 -17.19 18.31 -17.17
N ARG A 50 -16.33 17.89 -18.11
CA ARG A 50 -15.96 18.72 -19.27
C ARG A 50 -17.17 19.04 -20.15
N GLU A 51 -18.01 18.06 -20.42
CA GLU A 51 -19.20 18.25 -21.27
C GLU A 51 -20.31 18.99 -20.52
N LEU A 52 -20.42 18.80 -19.21
CA LEU A 52 -21.31 19.61 -18.37
C LEU A 52 -20.86 21.08 -18.32
N PHE A 53 -19.56 21.35 -18.21
CA PHE A 53 -19.02 22.71 -18.14
C PHE A 53 -19.20 23.49 -19.44
N LYS A 54 -19.31 22.82 -20.59
CA LYS A 54 -19.66 23.47 -21.88
C LYS A 54 -21.10 23.96 -21.93
N LYS A 55 -22.01 23.37 -21.16
CA LYS A 55 -23.40 23.82 -21.07
C LYS A 55 -23.46 25.13 -20.26
N PRO A 56 -24.45 26.01 -20.53
CA PRO A 56 -24.66 27.21 -19.73
C PRO A 56 -24.74 26.89 -18.22
N LEU A 57 -24.30 27.83 -17.38
CA LEU A 57 -24.25 27.65 -15.92
C LEU A 57 -25.62 27.33 -15.32
N GLU A 58 -26.68 27.96 -15.84
CA GLU A 58 -28.08 27.68 -15.51
C GLU A 58 -28.44 26.20 -15.72
N GLN A 59 -27.86 25.59 -16.74
CA GLN A 59 -28.13 24.22 -17.14
C GLN A 59 -27.21 23.19 -16.51
N ASN A 60 -26.01 23.52 -15.99
CA ASN A 60 -25.06 22.54 -15.48
C ASN A 60 -25.00 22.47 -13.94
N ASN A 61 -25.38 23.55 -13.24
CA ASN A 61 -25.27 23.71 -11.78
C ASN A 61 -23.87 23.39 -11.21
N ILE A 62 -22.81 23.58 -11.98
CA ILE A 62 -21.43 23.42 -11.51
C ILE A 62 -21.05 24.69 -10.74
N LYS A 63 -20.76 24.56 -9.44
CA LYS A 63 -20.29 25.67 -8.61
C LYS A 63 -18.80 25.93 -8.82
N ALA A 64 -18.32 27.08 -8.34
CA ALA A 64 -16.90 27.37 -8.32
C ALA A 64 -16.13 26.30 -7.56
N VAL A 65 -14.95 25.91 -8.07
CA VAL A 65 -14.09 24.91 -7.42
C VAL A 65 -13.63 25.46 -6.06
N PRO A 66 -13.95 24.80 -4.94
CA PRO A 66 -13.45 25.20 -3.63
C PRO A 66 -11.93 24.97 -3.61
N ARG A 67 -11.17 26.03 -3.35
CA ARG A 67 -9.71 25.96 -3.20
C ARG A 67 -9.38 26.30 -1.76
N ASP A 68 -8.55 25.48 -1.13
CA ASP A 68 -8.06 25.76 0.21
C ASP A 68 -7.06 26.92 0.16
N LEU A 69 -7.30 27.97 0.92
CA LEU A 69 -6.41 29.13 0.99
C LEU A 69 -5.87 29.33 2.42
N GLY A 70 -5.95 28.27 3.23
CA GLY A 70 -5.52 28.24 4.61
C GLY A 70 -4.01 28.18 4.80
N GLU A 71 -3.63 27.81 6.01
CA GLU A 71 -2.24 27.84 6.46
C GLU A 71 -1.39 26.71 5.88
N LEU A 72 -1.99 25.53 5.64
CA LEU A 72 -1.29 24.38 5.07
C LEU A 72 -0.67 24.69 3.70
N PRO A 73 -1.45 25.11 2.67
CA PRO A 73 -0.88 25.46 1.37
C PRO A 73 0.02 26.70 1.45
N ARG A 74 -0.30 27.69 2.31
CA ARG A 74 0.56 28.87 2.53
C ARG A 74 1.94 28.46 3.04
N ASN A 75 2.00 27.72 4.13
CA ASN A 75 3.24 27.33 4.79
C ASN A 75 4.07 26.44 3.86
N TYR A 76 3.43 25.54 3.10
CA TYR A 76 4.10 24.75 2.07
C TYR A 76 4.80 25.62 1.02
N VAL A 77 4.06 26.57 0.44
CA VAL A 77 4.59 27.46 -0.60
C VAL A 77 5.69 28.37 -0.06
N VAL A 78 5.53 28.92 1.14
CA VAL A 78 6.53 29.81 1.76
C VAL A 78 7.80 29.05 2.11
N LYS A 79 7.70 27.81 2.61
CA LYS A 79 8.86 26.93 2.84
C LYS A 79 9.61 26.63 1.54
N LEU A 80 8.88 26.31 0.46
CA LEU A 80 9.50 26.06 -0.84
C LEU A 80 10.16 27.32 -1.40
N LEU A 81 9.50 28.47 -1.29
CA LEU A 81 10.01 29.77 -1.72
C LEU A 81 11.31 30.14 -0.98
N PHE A 82 11.40 29.84 0.31
CA PHE A 82 12.59 30.13 1.12
C PHE A 82 13.87 29.47 0.57
N PHE A 83 13.77 28.26 0.02
CA PHE A 83 14.92 27.55 -0.55
C PHE A 83 15.33 28.05 -1.94
N HIS A 84 14.39 28.60 -2.71
CA HIS A 84 14.60 28.91 -4.12
C HIS A 84 14.46 30.40 -4.44
N GLN A 85 14.46 31.28 -3.44
CA GLN A 85 14.39 32.72 -3.67
C GLN A 85 15.66 33.23 -4.38
N PRO A 86 15.54 34.08 -5.42
CA PRO A 86 14.31 34.51 -6.11
C PRO A 86 13.78 33.50 -7.14
N ILE A 87 12.45 33.35 -7.21
CA ILE A 87 11.80 32.46 -8.19
C ILE A 87 10.58 33.08 -8.86
N ARG A 88 10.31 32.69 -10.11
CA ARG A 88 9.10 33.07 -10.85
C ARG A 88 7.92 32.16 -10.50
N LEU A 89 6.70 32.61 -10.80
CA LEU A 89 5.49 31.83 -10.53
C LEU A 89 5.47 30.49 -11.27
N LEU A 90 5.91 30.47 -12.53
CA LEU A 90 5.91 29.26 -13.36
C LEU A 90 6.94 28.25 -12.86
N ASP A 91 8.18 28.70 -12.63
CA ASP A 91 9.24 27.84 -12.11
C ASP A 91 8.87 27.28 -10.72
N LEU A 92 8.26 28.10 -9.86
CA LEU A 92 7.77 27.65 -8.55
C LEU A 92 6.70 26.56 -8.70
N TRP A 93 5.81 26.68 -9.69
CA TRP A 93 4.80 25.67 -9.97
C TRP A 93 5.42 24.37 -10.49
N GLU A 94 6.49 24.45 -11.30
CA GLU A 94 7.23 23.28 -11.75
C GLU A 94 7.92 22.56 -10.59
N LEU A 95 8.52 23.29 -9.66
CA LEU A 95 9.08 22.72 -8.43
C LEU A 95 8.02 22.08 -7.55
N CYS A 96 6.83 22.69 -7.44
CA CYS A 96 5.71 22.06 -6.75
C CYS A 96 5.36 20.72 -7.40
N LYS A 97 5.22 20.65 -8.73
CA LYS A 97 4.88 19.40 -9.44
C LYS A 97 5.90 18.27 -9.26
N GLN A 98 7.16 18.59 -9.02
CA GLN A 98 8.22 17.59 -8.81
C GLN A 98 8.08 16.85 -7.47
N ARG A 99 7.33 17.42 -6.51
CA ARG A 99 7.09 16.82 -5.19
C ARG A 99 5.79 16.01 -5.20
N ASN A 100 5.77 14.91 -4.45
CA ASN A 100 4.60 14.01 -4.40
C ASN A 100 3.48 14.54 -3.48
N ASP A 101 3.84 15.12 -2.33
CA ASP A 101 2.88 15.56 -1.31
C ASP A 101 2.58 17.06 -1.43
N VAL A 102 1.91 17.45 -2.51
CA VAL A 102 1.62 18.86 -2.84
C VAL A 102 0.19 19.21 -2.46
N PRO A 103 -0.05 20.16 -1.54
CA PRO A 103 -1.40 20.57 -1.13
C PRO A 103 -2.10 21.49 -2.17
N LEU A 104 -1.62 21.55 -3.40
CA LEU A 104 -2.05 22.48 -4.45
C LEU A 104 -2.56 21.73 -5.68
N ASP A 105 -3.76 22.04 -6.13
CA ASP A 105 -4.35 21.35 -7.29
C ASP A 105 -3.89 21.91 -8.65
N SER A 106 -3.56 23.21 -8.71
CA SER A 106 -3.28 23.91 -9.97
C SER A 106 -2.46 25.18 -9.78
N ALA A 107 -1.83 25.67 -10.86
CA ALA A 107 -1.15 26.97 -10.86
C ALA A 107 -2.05 28.15 -10.45
N ARG A 108 -3.37 28.05 -10.73
CA ARG A 108 -4.35 29.05 -10.27
C ARG A 108 -4.50 29.02 -8.75
N HIS A 109 -4.48 27.84 -8.14
CA HIS A 109 -4.49 27.67 -6.69
C HIS A 109 -3.21 28.28 -6.09
N LEU A 110 -2.02 27.95 -6.60
CA LEU A 110 -0.75 28.58 -6.20
C LEU A 110 -0.80 30.11 -6.25
N ARG A 111 -1.32 30.69 -7.35
CA ARG A 111 -1.46 32.15 -7.50
C ARG A 111 -2.37 32.77 -6.44
N LEU A 112 -3.46 32.11 -6.06
CA LEU A 112 -4.37 32.61 -5.03
C LEU A 112 -3.73 32.55 -3.63
N VAL A 113 -2.98 31.48 -3.35
CA VAL A 113 -2.21 31.34 -2.10
C VAL A 113 -1.16 32.45 -2.00
N LEU A 114 -0.38 32.69 -3.07
CA LEU A 114 0.59 33.78 -3.12
C LEU A 114 -0.06 35.16 -3.00
N LYS A 115 -1.26 35.34 -3.57
CA LYS A 115 -2.02 36.60 -3.42
C LYS A 115 -2.36 36.85 -1.96
N ILE A 116 -2.84 35.84 -1.23
CA ILE A 116 -3.16 35.98 0.21
C ILE A 116 -1.90 36.13 1.05
N ALA A 117 -0.84 35.37 0.76
CA ALA A 117 0.45 35.48 1.41
C ALA A 117 1.03 36.90 1.26
N LYS A 118 0.85 37.53 0.09
CA LYS A 118 1.23 38.93 -0.15
C LYS A 118 0.40 39.91 0.68
N LEU A 119 -0.92 39.72 0.76
CA LEU A 119 -1.80 40.54 1.62
C LEU A 119 -1.41 40.43 3.10
N GLN A 120 -1.00 39.25 3.54
CA GLN A 120 -0.54 38.97 4.91
C GLN A 120 0.93 39.32 5.16
N LYS A 121 1.64 39.92 4.19
CA LYS A 121 3.06 40.31 4.29
C LYS A 121 4.02 39.14 4.56
N TRP A 122 3.70 37.93 4.10
CA TRP A 122 4.64 36.80 4.11
C TRP A 122 5.60 36.83 2.93
N VAL A 123 5.08 37.20 1.77
CA VAL A 123 5.79 37.18 0.50
C VAL A 123 5.59 38.53 -0.17
N TYR A 124 6.62 39.05 -0.81
CA TYR A 124 6.48 40.18 -1.71
C TYR A 124 6.93 39.79 -3.12
N ALA A 125 6.45 40.54 -4.10
CA ALA A 125 6.79 40.34 -5.50
C ALA A 125 7.49 41.60 -6.01
N GLU A 126 8.68 41.44 -6.55
CA GLU A 126 9.48 42.50 -7.12
C GLU A 126 9.59 42.29 -8.63
N LYS A 127 9.50 43.39 -9.37
CA LYS A 127 9.56 43.37 -10.83
C LYS A 127 11.00 43.63 -11.24
N ASN A 128 11.61 42.65 -11.91
CA ASN A 128 12.95 42.82 -12.46
C ASN A 128 12.90 43.77 -13.68
N GLN A 129 13.83 44.71 -13.74
CA GLN A 129 13.92 45.70 -14.82
C GLN A 129 14.43 45.09 -16.13
N THR A 130 15.32 44.09 -16.07
CA THR A 130 15.92 43.48 -17.28
C THR A 130 14.90 42.64 -18.05
N ASP A 131 14.19 41.77 -17.33
CA ASP A 131 13.35 40.75 -17.95
C ASP A 131 11.87 41.14 -17.92
N ASN A 132 11.51 42.22 -17.23
CA ASN A 132 10.13 42.68 -17.03
C ASN A 132 9.23 41.62 -16.32
N LEU A 133 9.84 40.65 -15.64
CA LEU A 133 9.17 39.55 -14.94
C LEU A 133 9.08 39.80 -13.43
N TYR A 134 8.10 39.16 -12.79
CA TYR A 134 7.92 39.21 -11.34
C TYR A 134 8.63 38.03 -10.66
N TYR A 135 9.48 38.36 -9.70
CA TYR A 135 10.13 37.41 -8.81
C TYR A 135 9.53 37.52 -7.42
N TYR A 136 9.36 36.38 -6.77
CA TYR A 136 8.82 36.29 -5.42
C TYR A 136 9.95 36.11 -4.41
N TYR A 137 9.81 36.82 -3.29
CA TYR A 137 10.75 36.82 -2.17
C TYR A 137 10.00 36.67 -0.86
N VAL A 138 10.63 36.03 0.13
CA VAL A 138 10.09 36.02 1.50
C VAL A 138 10.31 37.38 2.13
N HIS A 139 9.29 37.90 2.81
CA HIS A 139 9.39 39.18 3.50
C HIS A 139 10.38 39.10 4.67
N GLN A 140 11.31 40.06 4.76
CA GLN A 140 12.41 40.06 5.74
C GLN A 140 11.91 39.95 7.20
N SER A 141 10.78 40.60 7.51
CA SER A 141 10.20 40.55 8.87
C SER A 141 9.69 39.17 9.30
N ARG A 142 9.49 38.25 8.35
CA ARG A 142 8.93 36.91 8.58
C ARG A 142 9.96 35.80 8.34
N THR A 143 11.18 36.14 7.93
CA THR A 143 12.21 35.15 7.59
C THR A 143 12.53 34.21 8.75
N HIS A 144 12.62 34.74 9.98
CA HIS A 144 12.88 33.93 11.18
C HIS A 144 11.76 32.91 11.44
N GLU A 145 10.50 33.33 11.30
CA GLU A 145 9.33 32.45 11.46
C GLU A 145 9.35 31.31 10.43
N VAL A 146 9.71 31.62 9.17
CA VAL A 146 9.85 30.61 8.12
C VAL A 146 10.97 29.63 8.41
N GLN A 147 12.12 30.11 8.90
CA GLN A 147 13.23 29.24 9.32
C GLN A 147 12.81 28.29 10.45
N GLN A 148 12.06 28.78 11.44
CA GLN A 148 11.51 27.95 12.51
C GLN A 148 10.57 26.88 11.96
N MET A 149 9.67 27.25 11.05
CA MET A 149 8.75 26.29 10.43
C MET A 149 9.47 25.18 9.65
N VAL A 150 10.57 25.51 8.95
CA VAL A 150 11.39 24.52 8.23
C VAL A 150 12.09 23.57 9.22
N ARG A 151 12.70 24.12 10.29
CA ARG A 151 13.36 23.31 11.32
C ARG A 151 12.38 22.38 12.05
N GLN A 152 11.16 22.85 12.32
CA GLN A 152 10.11 22.04 12.93
C GLN A 152 9.72 20.86 12.03
N ASP A 153 9.56 21.08 10.72
CA ASP A 153 9.27 20.00 9.78
C ASP A 153 10.40 18.96 9.74
N GLU A 154 11.66 19.40 9.75
CA GLU A 154 12.80 18.49 9.79
C GLU A 154 12.84 17.67 11.09
N PHE A 155 12.53 18.29 12.22
CA PHE A 155 12.43 17.60 13.50
C PHE A 155 11.33 16.54 13.48
N VAL A 156 10.13 16.89 13.01
CA VAL A 156 9.00 15.96 12.88
C VAL A 156 9.34 14.82 11.91
N LYS A 157 10.03 15.12 10.80
CA LYS A 157 10.48 14.09 9.86
C LYS A 157 11.46 13.11 10.52
N ARG A 158 12.45 13.62 11.25
CA ARG A 158 13.41 12.78 12.00
C ARG A 158 12.71 11.94 13.06
N ALA A 159 11.76 12.50 13.80
CA ALA A 159 10.96 11.77 14.78
C ALA A 159 10.18 10.60 14.14
N ARG A 160 9.50 10.85 13.01
CA ARG A 160 8.81 9.81 12.24
C ARG A 160 9.76 8.73 11.73
N GLU A 161 10.94 9.10 11.24
CA GLU A 161 11.95 8.14 10.81
C GLU A 161 12.48 7.28 11.97
N THR A 162 12.66 7.87 13.17
CA THR A 162 13.04 7.12 14.35
C THR A 162 11.94 6.16 14.83
N GLU A 163 10.68 6.61 14.83
CA GLU A 163 9.53 5.76 15.16
C GLU A 163 9.39 4.59 14.17
N ALA A 164 9.56 4.87 12.86
CA ALA A 164 9.52 3.84 11.84
C ALA A 164 10.61 2.78 12.03
N LYS A 165 11.82 3.18 12.43
CA LYS A 165 12.91 2.25 12.76
C LYS A 165 12.56 1.38 13.97
N VAL A 166 12.02 1.97 15.03
CA VAL A 166 11.59 1.22 16.24
C VAL A 166 10.48 0.24 15.89
N GLN A 167 9.48 0.66 15.11
CA GLN A 167 8.41 -0.24 14.66
C GLN A 167 8.92 -1.34 13.74
N ALA A 168 9.91 -1.06 12.88
CA ALA A 168 10.53 -2.08 12.04
C ALA A 168 11.28 -3.13 12.88
N MET A 169 12.02 -2.69 13.89
CA MET A 169 12.69 -3.60 14.85
C MET A 169 11.67 -4.49 15.58
N ARG A 170 10.59 -3.91 16.11
CA ARG A 170 9.52 -4.68 16.77
C ARG A 170 8.87 -5.69 15.84
N LYS A 171 8.62 -5.32 14.58
CA LYS A 171 8.08 -6.25 13.58
C LYS A 171 9.05 -7.38 13.24
N GLU A 172 10.34 -7.12 13.27
CA GLU A 172 11.37 -8.15 13.07
C GLU A 172 11.41 -9.12 14.25
N GLU A 173 11.35 -8.60 15.49
CA GLU A 173 11.25 -9.41 16.71
C GLU A 173 9.98 -10.27 16.73
N GLU A 174 8.82 -9.68 16.39
CA GLU A 174 7.55 -10.42 16.26
C GLU A 174 7.63 -11.50 15.18
N ARG A 175 8.31 -11.22 14.06
CA ARG A 175 8.52 -12.22 13.00
C ARG A 175 9.39 -13.36 13.48
N GLN A 176 10.48 -13.07 14.20
CA GLN A 176 11.37 -14.08 14.77
C GLN A 176 10.65 -14.94 15.81
N ALA A 177 9.84 -14.33 16.69
CA ALA A 177 9.03 -15.05 17.67
C ALA A 177 8.03 -16.00 16.98
N ARG A 178 7.29 -15.52 15.97
CA ARG A 178 6.38 -16.37 15.18
C ARG A 178 7.11 -17.49 14.43
N GLN A 179 8.33 -17.25 13.96
CA GLN A 179 9.13 -18.29 13.34
C GLN A 179 9.52 -19.36 14.35
N ALA A 180 9.94 -18.98 15.56
CA ALA A 180 10.22 -19.94 16.63
C ALA A 180 8.99 -20.77 17.01
N GLU A 181 7.84 -20.12 17.23
CA GLU A 181 6.57 -20.82 17.48
C GLU A 181 6.21 -21.79 16.35
N SER A 182 6.37 -21.36 15.09
CA SER A 182 6.10 -22.23 13.94
C SER A 182 7.05 -23.43 13.82
N LEU A 183 8.27 -23.32 14.34
CA LEU A 183 9.22 -24.43 14.39
C LEU A 183 8.83 -25.42 15.49
N ASP A 184 8.43 -24.93 16.66
CA ASP A 184 7.94 -25.77 17.76
C ASP A 184 6.68 -26.54 17.35
N ASP A 185 5.72 -25.88 16.70
CA ASP A 185 4.52 -26.53 16.16
C ASP A 185 4.87 -27.65 15.17
N ARG A 186 5.89 -27.45 14.32
CA ARG A 186 6.38 -28.47 13.39
C ARG A 186 7.05 -29.63 14.11
N ILE A 187 7.84 -29.36 15.15
CA ILE A 187 8.47 -30.41 15.96
C ILE A 187 7.40 -31.27 16.61
N ILE A 188 6.38 -30.65 17.22
CA ILE A 188 5.26 -31.37 17.84
C ILE A 188 4.50 -32.21 16.80
N ALA A 189 4.20 -31.64 15.63
CA ALA A 189 3.53 -32.37 14.55
C ALA A 189 4.34 -33.58 14.05
N LEU A 190 5.65 -33.40 13.85
CA LEU A 190 6.57 -34.48 13.46
C LEU A 190 6.66 -35.56 14.54
N GLN A 191 6.69 -35.17 15.82
CA GLN A 191 6.73 -36.11 16.94
C GLN A 191 5.42 -36.91 17.06
N ASN A 192 4.27 -36.27 16.89
CA ASN A 192 2.98 -36.96 16.82
C ASN A 192 2.92 -37.96 15.65
N THR A 193 3.45 -37.56 14.49
CA THR A 193 3.55 -38.43 13.31
C THR A 193 4.48 -39.61 13.57
N LEU A 194 5.62 -39.38 14.24
CA LEU A 194 6.56 -40.42 14.62
C LEU A 194 5.91 -41.44 15.57
N VAL A 195 5.19 -40.97 16.60
CA VAL A 195 4.48 -41.83 17.55
C VAL A 195 3.39 -42.65 16.84
N SER A 196 2.62 -42.03 15.94
CA SER A 196 1.62 -42.73 15.13
C SER A 196 2.26 -43.83 14.28
N ASN A 197 3.36 -43.51 13.59
CA ASN A 197 4.08 -44.46 12.75
C ASN A 197 4.69 -45.60 13.56
N VAL A 198 5.25 -45.32 14.74
CA VAL A 198 5.74 -46.36 15.67
C VAL A 198 4.59 -47.27 16.12
N GLY A 199 3.42 -46.72 16.43
CA GLY A 199 2.23 -47.50 16.77
C GLY A 199 1.79 -48.42 15.64
N HIS A 200 1.79 -47.94 14.40
CA HIS A 200 1.50 -48.76 13.22
C HIS A 200 2.52 -49.88 13.03
N ILE A 201 3.83 -49.57 13.10
CA ILE A 201 4.88 -50.58 12.91
C ILE A 201 4.82 -51.64 14.01
N ARG A 202 4.58 -51.25 15.27
CA ARG A 202 4.47 -52.20 16.40
C ARG A 202 3.36 -53.23 16.20
N ALA A 203 2.27 -52.87 15.52
CA ALA A 203 1.18 -53.78 15.20
C ALA A 203 1.56 -54.84 14.16
N PHE A 204 2.57 -54.57 13.31
CA PHE A 204 3.06 -55.51 12.28
C PHE A 204 4.31 -56.27 12.72
N ASP A 205 5.28 -55.57 13.30
CA ASP A 205 6.56 -56.10 13.77
C ASP A 205 6.96 -55.41 15.09
N PRO A 206 6.61 -56.00 16.24
CA PRO A 206 6.92 -55.41 17.55
C PRO A 206 8.42 -55.45 17.87
N ALA A 207 9.17 -56.44 17.37
CA ALA A 207 10.60 -56.58 17.63
C ALA A 207 11.41 -55.42 17.03
N PHE A 208 10.99 -54.90 15.87
CA PHE A 208 11.59 -53.72 15.26
C PHE A 208 11.44 -52.44 16.10
N VAL A 209 10.34 -52.33 16.87
CA VAL A 209 10.09 -51.17 17.72
C VAL A 209 10.87 -51.25 19.03
N ASP A 210 10.96 -52.43 19.64
CA ASP A 210 11.69 -52.63 20.89
C ASP A 210 13.21 -52.51 20.70
N ALA A 211 13.72 -52.70 19.47
CA ALA A 211 15.12 -52.45 19.11
C ALA A 211 15.47 -50.97 18.82
N LYS A 212 14.49 -50.06 18.83
CA LYS A 212 14.76 -48.66 18.45
C LYS A 212 15.67 -47.95 19.47
N PRO A 213 16.63 -47.14 18.99
CA PRO A 213 17.45 -46.33 19.88
C PRO A 213 16.64 -45.27 20.64
N TYR A 214 16.99 -45.06 21.90
CA TYR A 214 16.53 -43.94 22.72
C TYR A 214 17.74 -43.08 23.16
N ALA A 215 17.49 -41.80 23.41
CA ALA A 215 18.50 -40.87 23.92
C ALA A 215 18.42 -40.79 25.44
N MET A 216 19.56 -40.89 26.13
CA MET A 216 19.65 -40.65 27.58
C MET A 216 19.75 -39.15 27.89
N GLU A 217 19.52 -38.78 29.15
CA GLU A 217 19.64 -37.40 29.65
C GLU A 217 21.03 -36.76 29.39
N SER A 218 22.06 -37.57 29.15
CA SER A 218 23.41 -37.14 28.76
C SER A 218 23.57 -36.77 27.27
N GLY A 219 22.54 -36.97 26.44
CA GLY A 219 22.59 -36.79 24.99
C GLY A 219 23.16 -37.98 24.21
N ALA A 220 23.57 -39.06 24.89
CA ALA A 220 24.02 -40.29 24.24
C ALA A 220 22.83 -41.09 23.68
N VAL A 221 22.93 -41.52 22.41
CA VAL A 221 21.93 -42.35 21.73
C VAL A 221 22.31 -43.82 21.91
N ASN A 222 21.48 -44.58 22.63
CA ASN A 222 21.69 -46.01 22.87
C ASN A 222 20.64 -46.87 22.18
N CYS A 223 21.06 -47.99 21.58
CA CYS A 223 20.17 -49.03 21.06
C CYS A 223 20.05 -50.17 22.06
N ALA A 224 18.83 -50.55 22.43
CA ALA A 224 18.61 -51.79 23.18
C ALA A 224 18.59 -52.96 22.19
N TRP A 225 19.61 -53.82 22.27
CA TRP A 225 19.66 -55.05 21.47
C TRP A 225 18.91 -56.15 22.21
N HIS A 226 17.66 -56.37 21.85
CA HIS A 226 16.91 -57.53 22.34
C HIS A 226 17.01 -58.66 21.31
N TRP A 227 17.68 -59.75 21.68
CA TRP A 227 17.71 -60.98 20.90
C TRP A 227 16.66 -61.93 21.47
N GLU A 228 15.58 -62.22 20.73
CA GLU A 228 14.46 -63.07 21.19
C GLU A 228 14.89 -64.50 21.60
N GLY A 229 16.10 -64.94 21.23
CA GLY A 229 16.66 -66.23 21.67
C GLY A 229 17.25 -66.25 23.08
N ALA A 230 17.46 -65.11 23.75
CA ALA A 230 18.14 -65.07 25.05
C ALA A 230 17.22 -65.47 26.23
N ALA A 231 15.90 -65.28 26.11
CA ALA A 231 14.96 -65.67 27.17
C ALA A 231 14.87 -67.19 27.34
N ALA A 232 14.99 -67.97 26.26
CA ALA A 232 15.03 -69.43 26.32
C ALA A 232 16.33 -69.95 26.95
N ALA A 233 17.47 -69.30 26.69
CA ALA A 233 18.76 -69.68 27.27
C ALA A 233 18.87 -69.31 28.76
N ALA A 234 18.31 -68.16 29.19
CA ALA A 234 18.30 -67.74 30.59
C ALA A 234 17.33 -68.57 31.46
N ALA A 235 16.20 -69.03 30.90
CA ALA A 235 15.30 -69.93 31.61
C ALA A 235 15.93 -71.32 31.83
N GLN A 236 16.72 -71.82 30.87
CA GLN A 236 17.43 -73.10 31.02
C GLN A 236 18.60 -73.04 32.02
N SER A 237 19.31 -71.91 32.11
CA SER A 237 20.41 -71.76 33.10
C SER A 237 19.91 -71.61 34.55
N SER A 238 18.68 -71.13 34.76
CA SER A 238 18.07 -71.07 36.10
C SER A 238 17.54 -72.43 36.61
N LEU A 239 17.30 -73.40 35.71
CA LEU A 239 16.86 -74.75 36.05
C LEU A 239 18.02 -75.70 36.37
N SER A 240 19.21 -75.49 35.79
CA SER A 240 20.40 -76.29 36.12
C SER A 240 21.01 -75.92 37.47
N HIS A 241 20.91 -74.65 37.89
CA HIS A 241 21.49 -74.19 39.17
C HIS A 241 20.70 -74.61 40.42
N THR A 242 19.44 -75.03 40.28
CA THR A 242 18.61 -75.47 41.41
C THR A 242 18.74 -76.96 41.74
N GLN A 243 19.28 -77.79 40.83
CA GLN A 243 19.50 -79.22 41.09
C GLN A 243 20.83 -79.54 41.80
N GLU A 244 21.85 -78.69 41.72
CA GLU A 244 23.14 -78.94 42.41
C GLU A 244 23.11 -78.58 43.91
N ASN A 245 22.21 -77.69 44.34
CA ASN A 245 22.14 -77.25 45.74
C ASN A 245 21.25 -78.11 46.65
N SER A 246 20.73 -79.26 46.19
CA SER A 246 19.92 -80.19 46.99
C SER A 246 20.63 -81.51 47.37
N LYS A 247 21.93 -81.61 47.09
CA LYS A 247 22.78 -82.74 47.52
C LYS A 247 24.00 -82.24 48.30
N LEU A 248 23.78 -81.59 49.44
CA LEU A 248 24.74 -81.44 50.52
C LEU A 248 23.99 -81.54 51.86
#